data_AF-A0A377Q4R0-F1
#
_entry.id   AF-A0A377Q4R0-F1
#
_cell.length_a   1.000
_cell.length_b   1.000
_cell.length_c   1.000
_cell.angle_alpha   90.00
_cell.angle_beta   90.00
_cell.angle_gamma   90.00
#
_symmetry.space_group_name_H-M   'P 1'
#
loop_
_entity.id
_entity.type
_entity.pdbx_description
1 polymer ?
#
loop_
_entity_poly.entity_id
_entity_poly.type
_entity_poly.pdbx_seq_one_letter_code
_entity_poly.pdbx_strand_id
1 'polypeptide(L)'
;MKINGLSSSDVSVQPIVGSSAAKEVSFAQQYPKENFTAVPQKIHMVWIGSPLGNEQKQSLLGWANMNPKAEVNLWVDSLHFSAYEENKKVMGEVRDIFKDAKSFNGKSFNSDSFKTELFKTEKLLRGLVNQLKKTVNQGENTKENTQQQALIEINKEISSHPDLKHIGIVTVENSMQVIQTIQALMKENDENFLKADALILNQTVKAWDGIENKERDIGTLDEIKNLFKNHKNIFIRDLNCINDIYEFKNKNAYQHEIIGRNGAYPAASDIARYEILHQEGGVYADIDLECIQAFGEDLKSHPDLLLVGLAEGKAEASGNDTPYFANALLATLPKSKMLSSFIDHIGQEYESLNGSEFAGARYFERPNKSTIERTGPNALREHIGGFIAKAAGQSKAYDALSLAERIWDKDQPQNDAFWSAMESHLKFPMGYVNFETEEQQNSATKDMA
;
A
#
# COMPACT_ATOMS: atom_id res chain seq x y z
N MET A 1 26.98 -2.85 -60.90
CA MET A 1 27.79 -1.74 -60.38
C MET A 1 27.99 -2.00 -58.89
N LYS A 2 29.22 -2.30 -58.46
CA LYS A 2 29.59 -2.59 -57.06
C LYS A 2 29.53 -1.32 -56.23
N ILE A 3 29.05 -1.39 -54.97
CA ILE A 3 29.67 -0.69 -53.82
C ILE A 3 29.56 -1.59 -52.57
N ASN A 4 30.67 -1.66 -51.83
CA ASN A 4 30.96 -2.46 -50.64
C ASN A 4 30.34 -1.87 -49.34
N GLY A 5 30.30 -2.68 -48.28
CA GLY A 5 29.80 -2.31 -46.95
C GLY A 5 30.72 -1.43 -46.09
N LEU A 6 30.26 -1.20 -44.85
CA LEU A 6 30.94 -0.71 -43.63
C LEU A 6 29.92 -0.92 -42.49
N SER A 7 30.06 -1.96 -41.67
CA SER A 7 30.71 -2.00 -40.35
C SER A 7 30.07 -1.11 -39.29
N SER A 8 29.60 -1.77 -38.24
CA SER A 8 29.27 -1.23 -36.93
C SER A 8 30.35 -0.27 -36.41
N SER A 9 29.99 0.99 -36.22
CA SER A 9 30.79 1.92 -35.43
C SER A 9 30.24 1.95 -34.01
N ASP A 10 31.04 1.41 -33.10
CA ASP A 10 31.00 1.63 -31.66
C ASP A 10 30.74 3.10 -31.33
N VAL A 11 29.62 3.39 -30.67
CA VAL A 11 29.48 4.62 -29.89
C VAL A 11 30.03 4.32 -28.51
N SER A 12 31.35 4.47 -28.37
CA SER A 12 32.00 4.50 -27.06
C SER A 12 31.56 5.76 -26.33
N VAL A 13 30.63 5.62 -25.39
CA VAL A 13 30.35 6.68 -24.41
C VAL A 13 31.54 6.71 -23.46
N GLN A 14 32.45 7.66 -23.66
CA GLN A 14 33.49 7.94 -22.68
C GLN A 14 32.84 8.52 -21.41
N PRO A 15 33.22 8.05 -20.21
CA PRO A 15 32.75 8.67 -18.99
C PRO A 15 33.42 10.04 -18.85
N ILE A 16 32.61 11.08 -18.68
CA ILE A 16 33.07 12.39 -18.26
C ILE A 16 33.65 12.23 -16.85
N VAL A 17 34.97 12.09 -16.76
CA VAL A 17 35.72 12.14 -15.51
C VAL A 17 35.84 13.62 -15.13
N GLY A 18 35.11 14.05 -14.11
CA GLY A 18 35.25 15.40 -13.57
C GLY A 18 34.12 15.86 -12.67
N SER A 19 34.01 15.28 -11.48
CA SER A 19 33.50 16.01 -10.30
C SER A 19 33.98 15.32 -9.03
N SER A 20 34.37 16.11 -8.05
CA SER A 20 35.15 15.74 -6.86
C SER A 20 34.57 14.55 -6.10
N ALA A 21 35.42 13.55 -5.79
CA ALA A 21 35.12 12.51 -4.81
C ALA A 21 34.96 13.14 -3.43
N ALA A 22 33.74 13.58 -3.10
CA ALA A 22 33.34 13.75 -1.73
C ALA A 22 33.55 12.38 -1.04
N LYS A 23 34.22 12.34 0.11
CA LYS A 23 34.31 11.10 0.90
C LYS A 23 32.88 10.64 1.18
N GLU A 24 32.48 9.51 0.58
CA GLU A 24 31.21 8.86 0.92
C GLU A 24 31.24 8.55 2.43
N VAL A 25 30.36 9.21 3.17
CA VAL A 25 30.18 8.97 4.61
C VAL A 25 29.21 7.79 4.72
N SER A 26 29.54 6.77 5.51
CA SER A 26 28.64 5.62 5.65
C SER A 26 27.36 6.01 6.39
N PHE A 27 26.26 5.28 6.15
CA PHE A 27 24.98 5.55 6.82
C PHE A 27 25.11 5.63 8.35
N ALA A 28 25.91 4.74 8.95
CA ALA A 28 26.19 4.72 10.38
C ALA A 28 26.99 5.95 10.87
N GLN A 29 27.87 6.51 10.03
CA GLN A 29 28.61 7.74 10.37
C GLN A 29 27.70 8.97 10.28
N GLN A 30 26.72 8.98 9.37
CA GLN A 30 25.75 10.07 9.25
C GLN A 30 24.70 10.06 10.37
N TYR A 31 24.32 8.87 10.85
CA TYR A 31 23.30 8.67 11.88
C TYR A 31 23.88 7.93 13.09
N PRO A 32 24.78 8.55 13.85
CA PRO A 32 25.52 7.85 14.89
C PRO A 32 24.61 7.52 16.08
N LYS A 33 24.85 6.36 16.71
CA LYS A 33 23.93 5.75 17.70
C LYS A 33 23.75 6.57 18.97
N GLU A 34 24.72 7.40 19.33
CA GLU A 34 24.63 8.35 20.43
C GLU A 34 23.50 9.39 20.27
N ASN A 35 23.05 9.64 19.04
CA ASN A 35 21.93 10.55 18.77
C ASN A 35 20.56 9.86 18.85
N PHE A 36 20.51 8.55 19.12
CA PHE A 36 19.26 7.83 19.27
C PHE A 36 18.69 8.07 20.67
N THR A 37 17.43 8.46 20.73
CA THR A 37 16.71 8.71 22.00
C THR A 37 15.45 7.88 22.06
N ALA A 38 14.92 7.71 23.28
CA ALA A 38 13.70 6.94 23.51
C ALA A 38 12.54 7.55 22.72
N VAL A 39 11.79 6.71 21.99
CA VAL A 39 10.57 7.15 21.35
C VAL A 39 9.50 7.47 22.41
N PRO A 40 8.55 8.40 22.13
CA PRO A 40 7.45 8.67 23.03
C PRO A 40 6.73 7.40 23.48
N GLN A 41 6.33 7.34 24.75
CA GLN A 41 5.53 6.25 25.32
C GLN A 41 4.07 6.38 24.89
N LYS A 42 3.85 6.39 23.57
CA LYS A 42 2.56 6.47 22.90
C LYS A 42 2.46 5.33 21.89
N ILE A 43 1.33 4.64 21.92
CA ILE A 43 0.98 3.58 20.98
C ILE A 43 -0.23 4.07 20.21
N HIS A 44 -0.19 3.93 18.90
CA HIS A 44 -1.23 4.41 17.99
C HIS A 44 -1.75 3.26 17.15
N MET A 45 -3.07 3.15 17.09
CA MET A 45 -3.80 2.21 16.25
C MET A 45 -4.87 2.98 15.47
N VAL A 46 -5.17 2.56 14.24
CA VAL A 46 -6.18 3.21 13.40
C VAL A 46 -7.30 2.21 13.10
N TRP A 47 -8.54 2.60 13.38
CA TRP A 47 -9.73 1.85 12.99
C TRP A 47 -10.77 2.79 12.37
N ILE A 48 -10.97 2.67 11.05
CA ILE A 48 -11.76 3.59 10.25
C ILE A 48 -12.75 2.85 9.36
N GLY A 49 -13.76 3.56 8.87
CA GLY A 49 -14.76 3.01 7.95
C GLY A 49 -15.88 2.20 8.60
N SER A 50 -15.73 1.81 9.87
CA SER A 50 -16.73 1.04 10.62
C SER A 50 -16.67 1.32 12.12
N PRO A 51 -17.74 1.06 12.90
CA PRO A 51 -17.66 1.03 14.35
C PRO A 51 -16.73 -0.09 14.84
N LEU A 52 -16.30 -0.01 16.11
CA LEU A 52 -15.36 -0.97 16.68
C LEU A 52 -16.01 -2.34 16.94
N GLY A 53 -15.45 -3.40 16.34
CA GLY A 53 -15.84 -4.79 16.58
C GLY A 53 -15.34 -5.35 17.91
N ASN A 54 -15.72 -6.57 18.25
CA ASN A 54 -15.33 -7.19 19.53
C ASN A 54 -13.86 -7.62 19.55
N GLU A 55 -13.33 -8.13 18.45
CA GLU A 55 -11.92 -8.54 18.32
C GLU A 55 -11.01 -7.32 18.53
N GLN A 56 -11.28 -6.22 17.84
CA GLN A 56 -10.52 -4.98 17.96
C GLN A 56 -10.56 -4.40 19.39
N LYS A 57 -11.69 -4.54 20.10
CA LYS A 57 -11.76 -4.18 21.53
C LYS A 57 -10.81 -5.02 22.37
N GLN A 58 -10.77 -6.34 22.15
CA GLN A 58 -9.89 -7.23 22.90
C GLN A 58 -8.42 -6.92 22.60
N SER A 59 -8.07 -6.69 21.34
CA SER A 59 -6.71 -6.33 20.95
C SER A 59 -6.29 -5.03 21.62
N LEU A 60 -7.09 -3.96 21.54
CA LEU A 60 -6.81 -2.68 22.21
C LEU A 60 -6.59 -2.86 23.72
N LEU A 61 -7.43 -3.66 24.39
CA LEU A 61 -7.27 -3.98 25.82
C LEU A 61 -5.98 -4.75 26.10
N GLY A 62 -5.62 -5.72 25.25
CA GLY A 62 -4.38 -6.49 25.36
C GLY A 62 -3.16 -5.58 25.32
N TRP A 63 -3.09 -4.69 24.33
CA TRP A 63 -2.02 -3.70 24.21
C TRP A 63 -1.95 -2.75 25.42
N ALA A 64 -3.10 -2.24 25.88
CA ALA A 64 -3.17 -1.35 27.03
C ALA A 64 -2.76 -2.02 28.35
N ASN A 65 -3.12 -3.29 28.54
CA ASN A 65 -2.73 -4.06 29.73
C ASN A 65 -1.23 -4.39 29.72
N MET A 66 -0.67 -4.69 28.54
CA MET A 66 0.77 -4.94 28.38
C MET A 66 1.59 -3.65 28.58
N ASN A 67 1.02 -2.50 28.25
CA ASN A 67 1.70 -1.20 28.29
C ASN A 67 1.05 -0.20 29.28
N PRO A 68 1.04 -0.48 30.60
CA PRO A 68 0.31 0.33 31.58
C PRO A 68 0.87 1.76 31.76
N LYS A 69 2.10 2.02 31.27
CA LYS A 69 2.76 3.33 31.33
C LYS A 69 2.64 4.13 30.03
N ALA A 70 2.23 3.50 28.92
CA ALA A 70 2.12 4.16 27.63
C ALA A 70 0.69 4.67 27.40
N GLU A 71 0.54 5.77 26.67
CA GLU A 71 -0.75 6.20 26.15
C GLU A 71 -1.12 5.34 24.94
N VAL A 72 -2.19 4.55 25.04
CA VAL A 72 -2.70 3.73 23.94
C VAL A 72 -3.85 4.46 23.25
N ASN A 73 -3.59 4.95 22.05
CA ASN A 73 -4.50 5.79 21.28
C ASN A 73 -5.15 4.96 20.16
N LEU A 74 -6.48 4.84 20.21
CA LEU A 74 -7.27 4.37 19.08
C LEU A 74 -7.78 5.57 18.29
N TRP A 75 -7.34 5.70 17.06
CA TRP A 75 -7.78 6.74 16.12
C TRP A 75 -8.94 6.22 15.29
N VAL A 76 -10.05 6.95 15.32
CA VAL A 76 -11.26 6.65 14.54
C VAL A 76 -11.60 7.81 13.60
N ASP A 77 -12.53 7.54 12.69
CA ASP A 77 -13.07 8.54 11.76
C ASP A 77 -14.56 8.70 11.97
N SER A 78 -14.94 9.73 12.74
CA SER A 78 -16.35 9.99 13.04
C SER A 78 -17.19 10.44 11.85
N LEU A 79 -16.59 10.82 10.71
CA LEU A 79 -17.35 11.10 9.49
C LEU A 79 -17.72 9.80 8.76
N HIS A 80 -16.99 8.70 8.97
CA HIS A 80 -17.05 7.55 8.06
C HIS A 80 -17.33 6.21 8.73
N PHE A 81 -17.93 6.19 9.92
CA PHE A 81 -18.34 4.92 10.57
C PHE A 81 -19.29 4.06 9.72
N SER A 82 -20.10 4.62 8.83
CA SER A 82 -21.03 3.84 8.01
C SER A 82 -20.43 3.33 6.69
N ALA A 83 -19.24 3.81 6.31
CA ALA A 83 -18.72 3.65 4.96
C ALA A 83 -18.56 2.17 4.55
N TYR A 84 -18.04 1.33 5.43
CA TYR A 84 -17.84 -0.10 5.16
C TYR A 84 -19.16 -0.82 4.93
N GLU A 85 -20.15 -0.58 5.79
CA GLU A 85 -21.44 -1.26 5.69
C GLU A 85 -22.23 -0.80 4.45
N GLU A 86 -22.13 0.47 4.08
CA GLU A 86 -22.69 0.99 2.82
C GLU A 86 -22.04 0.35 1.59
N ASN A 87 -20.71 0.29 1.55
CA ASN A 87 -19.98 -0.33 0.44
C ASN A 87 -20.26 -1.84 0.36
N LYS A 88 -20.38 -2.52 1.50
CA LYS A 88 -20.74 -3.94 1.58
C LYS A 88 -22.13 -4.22 1.02
N LYS A 89 -23.12 -3.34 1.27
CA LYS A 89 -24.47 -3.45 0.69
C LYS A 89 -24.42 -3.36 -0.84
N VAL A 90 -23.70 -2.39 -1.38
CA VAL A 90 -23.51 -2.24 -2.83
C VAL A 90 -22.83 -3.47 -3.43
N MET A 91 -21.83 -4.03 -2.76
CA MET A 91 -21.22 -5.29 -3.21
C MET A 91 -22.19 -6.49 -3.14
N GLY A 92 -23.20 -6.45 -2.27
CA GLY A 92 -24.33 -7.38 -2.29
C GLY A 92 -25.12 -7.29 -3.60
N GLU A 93 -25.50 -6.08 -3.99
CA GLU A 93 -26.24 -5.84 -5.24
C GLU A 93 -25.40 -6.18 -6.49
N VAL A 94 -24.09 -5.93 -6.46
CA VAL A 94 -23.17 -6.37 -7.53
C VAL A 94 -23.17 -7.90 -7.66
N ARG A 95 -23.16 -8.64 -6.54
CA ARG A 95 -23.25 -10.11 -6.58
C ARG A 95 -24.55 -10.58 -7.23
N ASP A 96 -25.66 -9.89 -6.98
CA ASP A 96 -26.96 -10.23 -7.57
C ASP A 96 -26.99 -9.99 -9.09
N ILE A 97 -26.26 -9.00 -9.60
CA ILE A 97 -26.09 -8.76 -11.04
C ILE A 97 -25.34 -9.94 -11.69
N PHE A 98 -24.34 -10.49 -11.00
CA PHE A 98 -23.52 -11.61 -11.49
C PHE A 98 -24.10 -13.01 -11.18
N LYS A 99 -25.34 -13.10 -10.69
CA LYS A 99 -25.91 -14.38 -10.23
C LYS A 99 -25.97 -15.48 -11.30
N ASP A 100 -26.19 -15.10 -12.56
CA ASP A 100 -26.32 -15.99 -13.72
C ASP A 100 -25.08 -15.91 -14.64
N ALA A 101 -24.04 -15.18 -14.23
CA ALA A 101 -22.81 -15.01 -15.00
C ALA A 101 -22.01 -16.32 -15.06
N LYS A 102 -21.31 -16.52 -16.19
CA LYS A 102 -20.39 -17.66 -16.38
C LYS A 102 -18.96 -17.22 -16.15
N SER A 103 -18.12 -18.16 -15.69
CA SER A 103 -16.66 -17.99 -15.69
C SER A 103 -16.10 -17.91 -17.12
N PHE A 104 -14.82 -17.55 -17.23
CA PHE A 104 -14.09 -17.47 -18.49
C PHE A 104 -13.99 -18.82 -19.24
N ASN A 105 -14.20 -19.96 -18.58
CA ASN A 105 -14.27 -21.29 -19.20
C ASN A 105 -15.70 -21.78 -19.44
N GLY A 106 -16.72 -20.92 -19.27
CA GLY A 106 -18.13 -21.23 -19.50
C GLY A 106 -18.82 -22.02 -18.38
N LYS A 107 -18.17 -22.24 -17.24
CA LYS A 107 -18.78 -22.90 -16.08
C LYS A 107 -19.59 -21.89 -15.26
N SER A 108 -20.76 -22.32 -14.79
CA SER A 108 -21.53 -21.59 -13.79
C SER A 108 -21.27 -22.21 -12.42
N PHE A 109 -21.00 -21.37 -11.42
CA PHE A 109 -20.86 -21.78 -10.04
C PHE A 109 -21.83 -20.98 -9.18
N ASN A 110 -22.61 -21.68 -8.34
CA ASN A 110 -23.66 -21.06 -7.54
C ASN A 110 -23.18 -20.79 -6.10
N SER A 111 -22.11 -20.01 -5.95
CA SER A 111 -21.67 -19.51 -4.64
C SER A 111 -21.44 -18.00 -4.66
N ASP A 112 -21.73 -17.35 -3.54
CA ASP A 112 -21.57 -15.89 -3.39
C ASP A 112 -20.11 -15.45 -3.47
N SER A 113 -19.20 -16.29 -2.96
CA SER A 113 -17.76 -16.08 -3.08
C SER A 113 -17.35 -16.08 -4.55
N PHE A 114 -17.80 -17.05 -5.35
CA PHE A 114 -17.48 -17.11 -6.78
C PHE A 114 -17.94 -15.87 -7.55
N LYS A 115 -19.17 -15.39 -7.31
CA LYS A 115 -19.73 -14.22 -8.03
C LYS A 115 -18.94 -12.94 -7.75
N THR A 116 -18.54 -12.76 -6.50
CA THR A 116 -17.71 -11.62 -6.08
C THR A 116 -16.34 -11.68 -6.75
N GLU A 117 -15.71 -12.85 -6.72
CA GLU A 117 -14.40 -13.05 -7.33
C GLU A 117 -14.43 -12.92 -8.85
N LEU A 118 -15.52 -13.33 -9.52
CA LEU A 118 -15.70 -13.13 -10.94
C LEU A 118 -15.72 -11.65 -11.31
N PHE A 119 -16.52 -10.82 -10.62
CA PHE A 119 -16.55 -9.37 -10.87
C PHE A 119 -15.18 -8.72 -10.62
N LYS A 120 -14.53 -9.04 -9.50
CA LYS A 120 -13.20 -8.51 -9.17
C LYS A 120 -12.16 -8.87 -10.22
N THR A 121 -12.16 -10.14 -10.65
CA THR A 121 -11.24 -10.64 -11.69
C THR A 121 -11.50 -9.96 -13.02
N GLU A 122 -12.77 -9.81 -13.44
CA GLU A 122 -13.10 -9.07 -14.65
C GLU A 122 -12.68 -7.61 -14.58
N LYS A 123 -12.89 -6.93 -13.44
CA LYS A 123 -12.47 -5.55 -13.25
C LYS A 123 -10.96 -5.41 -13.43
N LEU A 124 -10.19 -6.31 -12.82
CA LEU A 124 -8.73 -6.36 -12.95
C LEU A 124 -8.30 -6.62 -14.41
N LEU A 125 -8.87 -7.63 -15.07
CA LEU A 125 -8.52 -7.97 -16.46
C LEU A 125 -8.87 -6.86 -17.44
N ARG A 126 -10.06 -6.25 -17.31
CA ARG A 126 -10.46 -5.10 -18.12
C ARG A 126 -9.48 -3.95 -17.96
N GLY A 127 -8.98 -3.72 -16.74
CA GLY A 127 -7.96 -2.72 -16.48
C GLY A 127 -6.60 -3.03 -17.08
N LEU A 128 -6.09 -4.25 -16.87
CA LEU A 128 -4.82 -4.69 -17.46
C LEU A 128 -4.86 -4.62 -18.99
N VAL A 129 -5.98 -5.02 -19.60
CA VAL A 129 -6.22 -4.88 -21.05
C VAL A 129 -6.23 -3.41 -21.47
N ASN A 130 -6.87 -2.52 -20.70
CA ASN A 130 -6.88 -1.08 -20.98
C ASN A 130 -5.47 -0.47 -20.90
N GLN A 131 -4.69 -0.84 -19.89
CA GLN A 131 -3.30 -0.41 -19.71
C GLN A 131 -2.42 -0.89 -20.87
N LEU A 132 -2.49 -2.17 -21.23
CA LEU A 132 -1.75 -2.70 -22.36
C LEU A 132 -2.18 -2.05 -23.68
N LYS A 133 -3.48 -1.81 -23.87
CA LYS A 133 -3.99 -1.10 -25.06
C LYS A 133 -3.46 0.34 -25.14
N LYS A 134 -3.33 1.04 -24.02
CA LYS A 134 -2.77 2.40 -23.97
C LYS A 134 -1.30 2.44 -24.35
N THR A 135 -0.53 1.40 -24.05
CA THR A 135 0.91 1.34 -24.39
C THR A 135 1.18 0.88 -25.82
N VAL A 136 0.28 0.08 -26.41
CA VAL A 136 0.44 -0.42 -27.79
C VAL A 136 0.05 0.62 -28.86
N ASN A 137 -0.84 1.58 -28.54
CA ASN A 137 -1.37 2.54 -29.51
C ASN A 137 -0.66 3.91 -29.55
N GLN A 138 0.40 4.13 -28.75
CA GLN A 138 1.14 5.38 -28.69
C GLN A 138 2.50 5.24 -29.40
N GLY A 139 2.86 6.22 -30.24
CA GLY A 139 4.09 6.19 -31.06
C GLY A 139 5.41 6.13 -30.26
N GLU A 140 6.49 5.82 -30.97
CA GLU A 140 7.80 5.27 -30.54
C GLU A 140 8.60 5.97 -29.41
N ASN A 141 8.13 7.06 -28.77
CA ASN A 141 8.95 7.81 -27.81
C ASN A 141 8.35 8.04 -26.41
N THR A 142 7.29 7.33 -26.03
CA THR A 142 6.83 7.34 -24.64
C THR A 142 6.73 5.94 -24.01
N LYS A 143 7.80 5.64 -23.25
CA LYS A 143 7.94 4.78 -22.06
C LYS A 143 7.84 3.26 -22.26
N GLU A 144 8.92 2.69 -22.80
CA GLU A 144 9.28 1.26 -22.73
C GLU A 144 8.99 0.65 -21.35
N ASN A 145 9.33 1.35 -20.26
CA ASN A 145 9.05 0.92 -18.88
C ASN A 145 7.55 0.71 -18.60
N THR A 146 6.68 1.57 -19.13
CA THR A 146 5.22 1.49 -18.95
C THR A 146 4.64 0.29 -19.70
N GLN A 147 5.15 0.01 -20.91
CA GLN A 147 4.76 -1.16 -21.69
C GLN A 147 5.27 -2.45 -21.03
N GLN A 148 6.53 -2.48 -20.60
CA GLN A 148 7.12 -3.61 -19.88
C GLN A 148 6.33 -3.91 -18.61
N GLN A 149 5.95 -2.89 -17.84
CA GLN A 149 5.15 -3.05 -16.62
C GLN A 149 3.77 -3.64 -16.92
N ALA A 150 3.06 -3.13 -17.94
CA ALA A 150 1.77 -3.68 -18.34
C ALA A 150 1.87 -5.16 -18.79
N LEU A 151 2.95 -5.52 -19.50
CA LEU A 151 3.22 -6.90 -19.94
C LEU A 151 3.53 -7.83 -18.78
N ILE A 152 4.36 -7.43 -17.82
CA ILE A 152 4.66 -8.24 -16.63
C ILE A 152 3.38 -8.57 -15.87
N GLU A 153 2.50 -7.58 -15.72
CA GLU A 153 1.31 -7.71 -14.88
C GLU A 153 0.23 -8.56 -15.50
N ILE A 154 -0.04 -8.38 -16.80
CA ILE A 154 -0.99 -9.24 -17.50
C ILE A 154 -0.50 -10.68 -17.56
N ASN A 155 0.82 -10.91 -17.71
CA ASN A 155 1.40 -12.24 -17.66
C ASN A 155 1.27 -12.89 -16.29
N LYS A 156 1.49 -12.12 -15.22
CA LYS A 156 1.29 -12.61 -13.84
C LYS A 156 -0.15 -13.09 -13.65
N GLU A 157 -1.12 -12.29 -14.08
CA GLU A 157 -2.54 -12.60 -13.92
C GLU A 157 -2.97 -13.83 -14.74
N ILE A 158 -2.53 -13.91 -16.01
CA ILE A 158 -2.80 -15.08 -16.87
C ILE A 158 -2.21 -16.36 -16.27
N SER A 159 -1.02 -16.25 -15.67
CA SER A 159 -0.33 -17.39 -15.06
C SER A 159 -0.97 -17.85 -13.75
N SER A 160 -1.50 -16.93 -12.95
CA SER A 160 -2.17 -17.24 -11.68
C SER A 160 -3.58 -17.79 -11.87
N HIS A 161 -4.31 -17.37 -12.91
CA HIS A 161 -5.70 -17.75 -13.10
C HIS A 161 -5.84 -19.01 -13.98
N PRO A 162 -6.31 -20.16 -13.45
CA PRO A 162 -6.38 -21.42 -14.21
C PRO A 162 -7.14 -21.32 -15.53
N ASP A 163 -8.22 -20.55 -15.55
CA ASP A 163 -9.05 -20.38 -16.75
C ASP A 163 -8.39 -19.55 -17.86
N LEU A 164 -7.34 -18.79 -17.54
CA LEU A 164 -6.63 -17.92 -18.49
C LEU A 164 -5.34 -18.55 -19.02
N LYS A 165 -4.80 -19.59 -18.37
CA LYS A 165 -3.51 -20.22 -18.72
C LYS A 165 -3.36 -20.61 -20.19
N HIS A 166 -4.45 -20.92 -20.87
CA HIS A 166 -4.47 -21.27 -22.28
C HIS A 166 -4.06 -20.11 -23.22
N ILE A 167 -4.08 -18.87 -22.74
CA ILE A 167 -3.65 -17.67 -23.48
C ILE A 167 -2.13 -17.67 -23.70
N GLY A 168 -1.37 -18.26 -22.77
CA GLY A 168 0.10 -18.28 -22.83
C GLY A 168 0.74 -16.93 -22.49
N ILE A 169 2.05 -16.80 -22.79
CA ILE A 169 2.84 -15.61 -22.49
C ILE A 169 2.50 -14.47 -23.46
N VAL A 170 2.20 -13.31 -22.89
CA VAL A 170 1.94 -12.05 -23.60
C VAL A 170 3.26 -11.33 -23.85
N THR A 171 3.47 -10.94 -25.10
CA THR A 171 4.65 -10.23 -25.62
C THR A 171 4.19 -8.97 -26.35
N VAL A 172 5.13 -8.10 -26.73
CA VAL A 172 4.79 -6.92 -27.54
C VAL A 172 4.13 -7.37 -28.86
N GLU A 173 4.68 -8.40 -29.48
CA GLU A 173 4.28 -8.92 -30.79
C GLU A 173 2.87 -9.52 -30.80
N ASN A 174 2.46 -10.20 -29.72
CA ASN A 174 1.15 -10.84 -29.63
C ASN A 174 0.11 -10.05 -28.82
N SER A 175 0.49 -8.92 -28.21
CA SER A 175 -0.35 -8.12 -27.30
C SER A 175 -1.74 -7.81 -27.87
N MET A 176 -1.82 -7.40 -29.14
CA MET A 176 -3.11 -7.09 -29.81
C MET A 176 -4.03 -8.30 -29.93
N GLN A 177 -3.47 -9.47 -30.25
CA GLN A 177 -4.24 -10.71 -30.35
C GLN A 177 -4.74 -11.16 -28.96
N VAL A 178 -3.90 -11.03 -27.94
CA VAL A 178 -4.26 -11.34 -26.55
C VAL A 178 -5.36 -10.41 -26.05
N ILE A 179 -5.25 -9.11 -26.32
CA ILE A 179 -6.30 -8.11 -26.00
C ILE A 179 -7.65 -8.56 -26.58
N GLN A 180 -7.68 -8.91 -27.87
CA GLN A 180 -8.92 -9.38 -28.52
C GLN A 180 -9.46 -10.66 -27.89
N THR A 181 -8.58 -11.60 -27.54
CA THR A 181 -8.94 -12.88 -26.92
C THR A 181 -9.59 -12.65 -25.55
N ILE A 182 -8.96 -11.86 -24.67
CA ILE A 182 -9.49 -11.56 -23.34
C ILE A 182 -10.81 -10.78 -23.44
N GLN A 183 -10.92 -9.82 -24.36
CA GLN A 183 -12.17 -9.10 -24.61
C GLN A 183 -13.29 -10.03 -25.07
N ALA A 184 -13.01 -11.01 -25.92
CA ALA A 184 -14.00 -11.99 -26.35
C ALA A 184 -14.49 -12.86 -25.18
N LEU A 185 -13.61 -13.24 -24.26
CA LEU A 185 -13.98 -14.01 -23.05
C LEU A 185 -14.90 -13.23 -22.11
N MET A 186 -14.70 -11.92 -21.99
CA MET A 186 -15.48 -11.06 -21.10
C MET A 186 -16.80 -10.57 -21.71
N LYS A 187 -16.97 -10.73 -23.02
CA LYS A 187 -18.11 -10.19 -23.79
C LYS A 187 -19.47 -10.65 -23.26
N GLU A 188 -19.59 -11.91 -22.83
CA GLU A 188 -20.86 -12.43 -22.29
C GLU A 188 -21.32 -11.68 -21.03
N ASN A 189 -20.38 -11.10 -20.28
CA ASN A 189 -20.65 -10.42 -19.01
C ASN A 189 -20.61 -8.88 -19.13
N ASP A 190 -20.46 -8.31 -20.34
CA ASP A 190 -20.32 -6.85 -20.54
C ASP A 190 -21.48 -6.05 -19.92
N GLU A 191 -22.72 -6.45 -20.16
CA GLU A 191 -23.88 -5.75 -19.60
C GLU A 191 -23.91 -5.81 -18.07
N ASN A 192 -23.56 -6.97 -17.49
CA ASN A 192 -23.51 -7.17 -16.05
C ASN A 192 -22.39 -6.33 -15.43
N PHE A 193 -21.22 -6.31 -16.05
CA PHE A 193 -20.10 -5.49 -15.63
C PHE A 193 -20.44 -4.00 -15.65
N LEU A 194 -21.03 -3.49 -16.73
CA LEU A 194 -21.40 -2.08 -16.84
C LEU A 194 -22.45 -1.68 -15.80
N LYS A 195 -23.43 -2.54 -15.51
CA LYS A 195 -24.42 -2.31 -14.45
C LYS A 195 -23.76 -2.27 -13.07
N ALA A 196 -22.86 -3.20 -12.78
CA ALA A 196 -22.13 -3.25 -11.52
C ALA A 196 -21.21 -2.04 -11.32
N ASP A 197 -20.47 -1.65 -12.36
CA ASP A 197 -19.57 -0.51 -12.32
C ASP A 197 -20.34 0.81 -12.15
N ALA A 198 -21.46 0.98 -12.87
CA ALA A 198 -22.36 2.12 -12.70
C ALA A 198 -22.95 2.20 -11.29
N LEU A 199 -23.28 1.06 -10.67
CA LEU A 199 -23.80 1.01 -9.32
C LEU A 199 -22.76 1.49 -8.29
N ILE A 200 -21.52 0.97 -8.38
CA ILE A 200 -20.41 1.38 -7.52
C ILE A 200 -20.10 2.87 -7.72
N LEU A 201 -20.04 3.33 -8.97
CA LEU A 201 -19.79 4.74 -9.28
C LEU A 201 -20.89 5.64 -8.72
N ASN A 202 -22.16 5.26 -8.86
CA ASN A 202 -23.29 6.02 -8.32
C ASN A 202 -23.20 6.16 -6.79
N GLN A 203 -22.89 5.08 -6.08
CA GLN A 203 -22.67 5.15 -4.62
C GLN A 203 -21.48 6.05 -4.28
N THR A 204 -20.37 5.88 -4.98
CA THR A 204 -19.14 6.64 -4.77
C THR A 204 -19.38 8.13 -4.94
N VAL A 205 -20.05 8.53 -6.02
CA VAL A 205 -20.39 9.94 -6.31
C VAL A 205 -21.33 10.51 -5.24
N LYS A 206 -22.38 9.78 -4.86
CA LYS A 206 -23.29 10.23 -3.78
C LYS A 206 -22.55 10.43 -2.47
N ALA A 207 -21.67 9.50 -2.11
CA ALA A 207 -20.87 9.59 -0.90
C ALA A 207 -19.91 10.79 -0.98
N TRP A 208 -19.27 11.01 -2.13
CA TRP A 208 -18.33 12.11 -2.38
C TRP A 208 -19.00 13.49 -2.31
N ASP A 209 -20.10 13.67 -3.02
CA ASP A 209 -20.86 14.92 -3.03
C ASP A 209 -21.45 15.26 -1.65
N GLY A 210 -21.69 14.23 -0.83
CA GLY A 210 -22.19 14.38 0.54
C GLY A 210 -21.14 14.82 1.55
N ILE A 211 -19.82 14.72 1.25
CA ILE A 211 -18.74 14.91 2.26
C ILE A 211 -18.78 16.30 2.87
N GLU A 212 -18.95 17.36 2.06
CA GLU A 212 -18.88 18.75 2.54
C GLU A 212 -19.94 19.05 3.60
N ASN A 213 -21.09 18.38 3.53
CA ASN A 213 -22.21 18.55 4.46
C ASN A 213 -22.31 17.42 5.49
N LYS A 214 -21.36 16.49 5.51
CA LYS A 214 -21.42 15.33 6.41
C LYS A 214 -21.05 15.75 7.82
N GLU A 215 -21.96 15.51 8.76
CA GLU A 215 -21.72 15.73 10.18
C GLU A 215 -20.97 14.55 10.81
N ARG A 216 -20.20 14.84 11.86
CA ARG A 216 -19.55 13.82 12.68
C ARG A 216 -20.61 13.02 13.42
N ASP A 217 -20.53 11.70 13.37
CA ASP A 217 -21.32 10.80 14.20
C ASP A 217 -20.76 10.77 15.62
N ILE A 218 -21.15 11.78 16.40
CA ILE A 218 -20.75 11.95 17.80
C ILE A 218 -21.36 10.86 18.68
N GLY A 219 -22.53 10.32 18.32
CA GLY A 219 -23.18 9.25 19.07
C GLY A 219 -22.31 8.00 19.13
N THR A 220 -21.91 7.48 17.96
CA THR A 220 -21.01 6.32 17.87
C THR A 220 -19.64 6.61 18.51
N LEU A 221 -19.11 7.83 18.31
CA LEU A 221 -17.84 8.23 18.93
C LEU A 221 -17.90 8.20 20.48
N ASP A 222 -18.96 8.72 21.07
CA ASP A 222 -19.16 8.74 22.51
C ASP A 222 -19.44 7.34 23.08
N GLU A 223 -20.13 6.48 22.33
CA GLU A 223 -20.27 5.06 22.68
C GLU A 223 -18.91 4.38 22.79
N ILE A 224 -18.02 4.55 21.80
CA ILE A 224 -16.67 3.99 21.83
C ILE A 224 -15.87 4.55 23.01
N LYS A 225 -15.91 5.87 23.25
CA LYS A 225 -15.26 6.48 24.43
C LYS A 225 -15.76 5.89 25.74
N ASN A 226 -17.07 5.67 25.86
CA ASN A 226 -17.68 5.12 27.05
C ASN A 226 -17.28 3.66 27.32
N LEU A 227 -16.98 2.87 26.29
CA LEU A 227 -16.47 1.49 26.44
C LEU A 227 -15.16 1.46 27.23
N PHE A 228 -14.29 2.45 27.02
CA PHE A 228 -12.94 2.47 27.59
C PHE A 228 -12.75 3.49 28.72
N LYS A 229 -13.82 4.18 29.17
CA LYS A 229 -13.75 5.26 30.17
C LYS A 229 -13.04 4.91 31.49
N ASN A 230 -13.01 3.62 31.85
CA ASN A 230 -12.38 3.14 33.08
C ASN A 230 -10.89 2.77 32.90
N HIS A 231 -10.40 2.77 31.66
CA HIS A 231 -8.99 2.49 31.34
C HIS A 231 -8.22 3.80 31.24
N LYS A 232 -7.37 4.07 32.22
CA LYS A 232 -6.66 5.37 32.35
C LYS A 232 -5.65 5.65 31.24
N ASN A 233 -5.20 4.60 30.55
CA ASN A 233 -4.18 4.68 29.51
C ASN A 233 -4.74 4.41 28.11
N ILE A 234 -6.06 4.30 27.94
CA ILE A 234 -6.70 4.20 26.62
C ILE A 234 -7.33 5.53 26.26
N PHE A 235 -7.03 6.02 25.06
CA PHE A 235 -7.53 7.30 24.54
C PHE A 235 -8.17 7.08 23.18
N ILE A 236 -9.42 7.53 23.02
CA ILE A 236 -10.12 7.49 21.72
C ILE A 236 -9.98 8.86 21.07
N ARG A 237 -9.29 8.89 19.94
CA ARG A 237 -8.94 10.07 19.15
C ARG A 237 -9.72 10.08 17.85
N ASP A 238 -10.05 11.25 17.33
CA ASP A 238 -10.81 11.37 16.08
C ASP A 238 -10.06 12.17 15.02
N LEU A 239 -9.90 11.57 13.83
CA LEU A 239 -9.24 12.19 12.69
C LEU A 239 -9.92 13.47 12.17
N ASN A 240 -11.16 13.73 12.59
CA ASN A 240 -11.90 14.95 12.28
C ASN A 240 -12.01 15.92 13.45
N CYS A 241 -11.23 15.72 14.51
CA CYS A 241 -11.14 16.61 15.66
C CYS A 241 -9.81 17.37 15.65
N ILE A 242 -9.86 18.70 15.50
CA ILE A 242 -8.66 19.56 15.44
C ILE A 242 -7.79 19.49 16.70
N ASN A 243 -8.38 19.14 17.85
CA ASN A 243 -7.65 18.97 19.11
C ASN A 243 -6.92 17.62 19.20
N ASP A 244 -7.28 16.65 18.34
CA ASP A 244 -6.60 15.36 18.27
C ASP A 244 -5.56 15.35 17.15
N ILE A 245 -5.90 15.82 15.95
CA ILE A 245 -4.96 15.96 14.83
C ILE A 245 -5.03 17.40 14.29
N TYR A 246 -3.98 18.18 14.54
CA TYR A 246 -4.00 19.62 14.25
C TYR A 246 -3.68 19.93 12.79
N GLU A 247 -2.91 19.06 12.13
CA GLU A 247 -2.56 19.16 10.72
C GLU A 247 -2.76 17.80 10.06
N PHE A 248 -3.57 17.72 9.01
CA PHE A 248 -3.73 16.49 8.24
C PHE A 248 -3.38 16.81 6.79
N LYS A 249 -2.09 16.76 6.46
CA LYS A 249 -1.55 17.30 5.22
C LYS A 249 -2.16 16.62 3.99
N ASN A 250 -2.23 15.30 4.01
CA ASN A 250 -2.79 14.48 2.94
C ASN A 250 -4.28 14.14 3.14
N LYS A 251 -5.06 15.03 3.77
CA LYS A 251 -6.51 14.82 4.00
C LYS A 251 -7.28 14.52 2.71
N ASN A 252 -6.94 15.16 1.59
CA ASN A 252 -7.59 14.89 0.30
C ASN A 252 -7.28 13.49 -0.23
N ALA A 253 -6.03 13.03 -0.12
CA ALA A 253 -5.65 11.67 -0.48
C ALA A 253 -6.35 10.64 0.43
N TYR A 254 -6.40 10.90 1.74
CA TYR A 254 -7.16 10.10 2.69
C TYR A 254 -8.64 9.96 2.30
N GLN A 255 -9.30 11.09 1.99
CA GLN A 255 -10.70 11.09 1.56
C GLN A 255 -10.89 10.33 0.23
N HIS A 256 -9.92 10.47 -0.67
CA HIS A 256 -9.91 9.76 -1.94
C HIS A 256 -9.82 8.24 -1.76
N GLU A 257 -9.05 7.76 -0.79
CA GLU A 257 -8.97 6.32 -0.49
C GLU A 257 -10.23 5.79 0.21
N ILE A 258 -10.76 6.51 1.21
CA ILE A 258 -11.92 6.02 1.96
C ILE A 258 -13.23 6.08 1.16
N ILE A 259 -13.46 7.15 0.37
CA ILE A 259 -14.67 7.33 -0.43
C ILE A 259 -14.41 7.12 -1.92
N GLY A 260 -13.45 7.84 -2.51
CA GLY A 260 -13.23 7.86 -3.96
C GLY A 260 -12.85 6.50 -4.56
N ARG A 261 -12.21 5.64 -3.77
CA ARG A 261 -11.89 4.25 -4.12
C ARG A 261 -12.88 3.22 -3.56
N ASN A 262 -14.03 3.68 -3.09
CA ASN A 262 -15.12 2.86 -2.56
C ASN A 262 -14.65 1.93 -1.43
N GLY A 263 -13.92 2.49 -0.45
CA GLY A 263 -13.48 1.78 0.74
C GLY A 263 -12.10 1.13 0.65
N ALA A 264 -11.09 1.83 0.16
CA ALA A 264 -9.71 1.40 0.28
C ALA A 264 -9.15 1.73 1.69
N TYR A 265 -9.81 1.19 2.72
CA TYR A 265 -9.49 1.45 4.14
C TYR A 265 -8.04 1.19 4.52
N PRO A 266 -7.33 0.16 3.98
CA PRO A 266 -5.91 -0.01 4.27
C PRO A 266 -5.06 1.18 3.81
N ALA A 267 -5.31 1.72 2.62
CA ALA A 267 -4.58 2.89 2.12
C ALA A 267 -4.91 4.18 2.90
N ALA A 268 -6.19 4.35 3.28
CA ALA A 268 -6.58 5.45 4.16
C ALA A 268 -5.91 5.34 5.55
N SER A 269 -5.81 4.12 6.10
CA SER A 269 -5.09 3.83 7.35
C SER A 269 -3.58 4.04 7.22
N ASP A 270 -2.97 3.71 6.07
CA ASP A 270 -1.57 4.06 5.77
C ASP A 270 -1.35 5.57 5.82
N ILE A 271 -2.22 6.36 5.18
CA ILE A 271 -2.07 7.82 5.20
C ILE A 271 -2.21 8.35 6.63
N ALA A 272 -3.24 7.90 7.37
CA ALA A 272 -3.48 8.34 8.73
C ALA A 272 -2.32 7.98 9.68
N ARG A 273 -1.79 6.75 9.63
CA ARG A 273 -0.72 6.32 10.55
C ARG A 273 0.56 7.15 10.41
N TYR A 274 0.91 7.56 9.19
CA TYR A 274 2.09 8.39 8.95
C TYR A 274 1.88 9.81 9.50
N GLU A 275 0.72 10.41 9.25
CA GLU A 275 0.37 11.76 9.73
C GLU A 275 0.31 11.82 11.26
N ILE A 276 -0.26 10.79 11.88
CA ILE A 276 -0.29 10.60 13.35
C ILE A 276 1.14 10.51 13.89
N LEU A 277 1.96 9.59 13.38
CA LEU A 277 3.33 9.40 13.86
C LEU A 277 4.20 10.64 13.64
N HIS A 278 3.96 11.40 12.58
CA HIS A 278 4.69 12.64 12.32
C HIS A 278 4.43 13.68 13.42
N GLN A 279 3.20 13.76 13.93
CA GLN A 279 2.83 14.71 14.98
C GLN A 279 3.18 14.22 16.38
N GLU A 280 2.80 12.97 16.68
CA GLU A 280 2.84 12.42 18.03
C GLU A 280 4.14 11.69 18.36
N GLY A 281 4.83 11.17 17.33
CA GLY A 281 5.87 10.16 17.48
C GLY A 281 5.33 8.88 18.13
N GLY A 282 6.22 8.09 18.72
CA GLY A 282 5.86 6.87 19.43
C GLY A 282 5.84 5.66 18.53
N VAL A 283 4.93 4.72 18.80
CA VAL A 283 4.78 3.45 18.10
C VAL A 283 3.44 3.40 17.40
N TYR A 284 3.43 3.01 16.14
CA TYR A 284 2.22 2.58 15.45
C TYR A 284 2.19 1.06 15.37
N ALA A 285 1.03 0.46 15.59
CA ALA A 285 0.77 -0.94 15.33
C ALA A 285 -0.62 -1.11 14.69
N ASP A 286 -0.73 -1.96 13.67
CA ASP A 286 -2.03 -2.45 13.23
C ASP A 286 -2.72 -3.16 14.41
N ILE A 287 -4.04 -2.99 14.51
CA ILE A 287 -4.82 -3.44 15.68
C ILE A 287 -4.87 -4.96 15.82
N ASP A 288 -4.61 -5.70 14.73
CA ASP A 288 -4.60 -7.16 14.65
C ASP A 288 -3.24 -7.78 15.02
N LEU A 289 -2.24 -6.95 15.36
CA LEU A 289 -0.96 -7.41 15.90
C LEU A 289 -1.07 -7.72 17.40
N GLU A 290 -0.22 -8.63 17.87
CA GLU A 290 -0.16 -8.99 19.30
C GLU A 290 1.07 -8.38 19.96
N CYS A 291 0.85 -7.59 21.03
CA CYS A 291 1.93 -7.10 21.88
C CYS A 291 2.37 -8.18 22.85
N ILE A 292 3.61 -8.63 22.72
CA ILE A 292 4.21 -9.68 23.56
C ILE A 292 5.09 -9.09 24.67
N GLN A 293 5.54 -7.84 24.53
CA GLN A 293 6.32 -7.15 25.55
C GLN A 293 6.00 -5.65 25.57
N ALA A 294 5.96 -5.08 26.78
CA ALA A 294 5.81 -3.65 26.97
C ALA A 294 6.94 -2.86 26.29
N PHE A 295 6.60 -1.77 25.61
CA PHE A 295 7.60 -0.81 25.16
C PHE A 295 8.17 -0.05 26.37
N GLY A 296 9.47 0.24 26.29
CA GLY A 296 10.20 0.95 27.34
C GLY A 296 11.16 1.96 26.75
N GLU A 297 11.96 2.60 27.60
CA GLU A 297 12.94 3.61 27.21
C GLU A 297 14.08 3.05 26.32
N ASP A 298 14.17 1.71 26.22
CA ASP A 298 15.12 1.01 25.35
C ASP A 298 14.71 1.05 23.87
N LEU A 299 13.44 1.31 23.56
CA LEU A 299 13.01 1.51 22.18
C LEU A 299 13.42 2.92 21.73
N LYS A 300 14.53 2.99 20.99
CA LYS A 300 15.15 4.25 20.56
C LYS A 300 15.19 4.41 19.06
N SER A 301 14.95 5.63 18.59
CA SER A 301 15.10 6.03 17.19
C SER A 301 15.93 7.29 17.06
N HIS A 302 16.50 7.52 15.89
CA HIS A 302 17.14 8.79 15.55
C HIS A 302 16.07 9.85 15.21
N PRO A 303 16.28 11.14 15.54
CA PRO A 303 15.33 12.23 15.22
C PRO A 303 14.98 12.38 13.74
N ASP A 304 15.78 11.82 12.84
CA ASP A 304 15.60 11.90 11.39
C ASP A 304 15.15 10.58 10.74
N LEU A 305 15.09 9.48 11.51
CA LEU A 305 14.84 8.13 10.99
C LEU A 305 13.51 7.55 11.51
N LEU A 306 13.12 6.42 10.94
CA LEU A 306 11.94 5.64 11.28
C LEU A 306 12.37 4.18 11.52
N LEU A 307 11.86 3.56 12.58
CA LEU A 307 11.95 2.12 12.79
C LEU A 307 10.78 1.43 12.09
N VAL A 308 11.05 0.31 11.44
CA VAL A 308 10.06 -0.44 10.67
C VAL A 308 10.09 -1.92 11.02
N GLY A 309 8.90 -2.49 11.21
CA GLY A 309 8.69 -3.91 11.45
C GLY A 309 9.06 -4.77 10.25
N LEU A 310 9.62 -5.94 10.54
CA LEU A 310 9.89 -6.97 9.56
C LEU A 310 9.14 -8.24 9.99
N ALA A 311 8.28 -8.75 9.12
CA ALA A 311 7.61 -10.04 9.33
C ALA A 311 8.45 -11.15 8.68
N GLU A 312 8.31 -12.38 9.19
CA GLU A 312 8.95 -13.53 8.55
C GLU A 312 8.45 -13.65 7.10
N GLY A 313 9.36 -13.94 6.17
CA GLY A 313 8.97 -14.18 4.79
C GLY A 313 8.09 -15.42 4.72
N LYS A 314 6.99 -15.38 3.97
CA LYS A 314 6.33 -16.64 3.56
C LYS A 314 7.39 -17.45 2.84
N ALA A 315 7.61 -18.70 3.23
CA ALA A 315 8.47 -19.63 2.49
C ALA A 315 7.91 -19.77 1.06
N GLU A 316 8.35 -18.90 0.15
CA GLU A 316 8.01 -19.00 -1.26
C GLU A 316 8.71 -20.24 -1.82
N ALA A 317 8.13 -20.84 -2.86
CA ALA A 317 8.72 -21.98 -3.56
C ALA A 317 10.13 -21.71 -4.14
N SER A 318 10.60 -20.46 -4.06
CA SER A 318 11.94 -19.97 -4.43
C SER A 318 13.02 -20.21 -3.39
N GLY A 319 12.69 -20.54 -2.13
CA GLY A 319 13.68 -20.78 -1.06
C GLY A 319 14.40 -19.52 -0.55
N ASN A 320 13.78 -18.35 -0.69
CA ASN A 320 14.34 -17.07 -0.25
C ASN A 320 13.89 -16.69 1.19
N ASP A 321 14.86 -16.46 2.09
CA ASP A 321 14.65 -16.09 3.50
C ASP A 321 14.58 -14.55 3.72
N THR A 322 14.24 -13.78 2.70
CA THR A 322 14.12 -12.32 2.80
C THR A 322 12.87 -11.95 3.60
N PRO A 323 13.00 -11.19 4.72
CA PRO A 323 11.87 -10.84 5.54
C PRO A 323 10.95 -9.85 4.83
N TYR A 324 9.65 -9.93 5.14
CA TYR A 324 8.66 -9.03 4.58
C TYR A 324 8.72 -7.66 5.26
N PHE A 325 8.83 -6.61 4.46
CA PHE A 325 8.82 -5.23 4.92
C PHE A 325 7.40 -4.82 5.32
N ALA A 326 7.15 -4.57 6.61
CA ALA A 326 5.80 -4.37 7.13
C ALA A 326 5.60 -2.96 7.67
N ASN A 327 4.75 -2.17 7.01
CA ASN A 327 4.29 -0.88 7.54
C ASN A 327 3.18 -1.03 8.61
N ALA A 328 2.89 -2.26 9.03
CA ALA A 328 1.99 -2.61 10.13
C ALA A 328 2.57 -2.29 11.51
N LEU A 329 3.90 -2.13 11.63
CA LEU A 329 4.57 -1.79 12.88
C LEU A 329 5.67 -0.76 12.61
N LEU A 330 5.59 0.40 13.26
CA LEU A 330 6.50 1.51 13.03
C LEU A 330 6.83 2.21 14.35
N ALA A 331 8.01 2.81 14.47
CA ALA A 331 8.30 3.72 15.58
C ALA A 331 9.21 4.88 15.20
N THR A 332 8.92 6.07 15.72
CA THR A 332 9.70 7.27 15.41
C THR A 332 9.60 8.33 16.49
N LEU A 333 10.53 9.27 16.46
CA LEU A 333 10.36 10.57 17.09
C LEU A 333 9.42 11.45 16.23
N PRO A 334 8.67 12.39 16.83
CA PRO A 334 7.84 13.31 16.07
C PRO A 334 8.71 14.14 15.11
N LYS A 335 8.13 14.49 13.97
CA LYS A 335 8.75 15.31 12.91
C LYS A 335 10.01 14.72 12.30
N SER A 336 10.16 13.40 12.34
CA SER A 336 11.25 12.70 11.67
C SER A 336 11.34 13.06 10.19
N LYS A 337 12.54 13.43 9.71
CA LYS A 337 12.76 13.84 8.32
C LYS A 337 12.41 12.74 7.32
N MET A 338 12.75 11.49 7.64
CA MET A 338 12.41 10.35 6.79
C MET A 338 10.90 10.21 6.63
N LEU A 339 10.14 10.27 7.74
CA LEU A 339 8.68 10.20 7.70
C LEU A 339 8.05 11.43 7.04
N SER A 340 8.52 12.63 7.37
CA SER A 340 8.03 13.89 6.78
C SER A 340 8.17 13.89 5.26
N SER A 341 9.34 13.49 4.75
CA SER A 341 9.56 13.41 3.30
C SER A 341 8.74 12.30 2.64
N PHE A 342 8.35 11.25 3.37
CA PHE A 342 7.46 10.23 2.85
C PHE A 342 6.02 10.74 2.73
N ILE A 343 5.55 11.48 3.74
CA ILE A 343 4.24 12.16 3.70
C ILE A 343 4.19 13.14 2.52
N ASP A 344 5.27 13.89 2.28
CA ASP A 344 5.38 14.78 1.12
C ASP A 344 5.32 14.01 -0.20
N HIS A 345 6.03 12.88 -0.28
CA HIS A 345 6.04 12.02 -1.46
C HIS A 345 4.65 11.45 -1.75
N ILE A 346 3.92 10.97 -0.74
CA ILE A 346 2.54 10.52 -0.88
C ILE A 346 1.69 11.64 -1.47
N GLY A 347 1.76 12.87 -0.95
CA GLY A 347 1.01 14.01 -1.50
C GLY A 347 1.30 14.25 -2.99
N GLN A 348 2.58 14.30 -3.36
CA GLN A 348 3.02 14.48 -4.76
C GLN A 348 2.54 13.36 -5.68
N GLU A 349 2.55 12.12 -5.18
CA GLU A 349 2.07 10.95 -5.91
C GLU A 349 0.59 11.08 -6.27
N TYR A 350 -0.26 11.57 -5.36
CA TYR A 350 -1.68 11.81 -5.66
C TYR A 350 -1.89 13.00 -6.60
N GLU A 351 -1.11 14.08 -6.44
CA GLU A 351 -1.14 15.21 -7.37
C GLU A 351 -0.78 14.76 -8.81
N SER A 352 0.17 13.83 -8.94
CA SER A 352 0.62 13.30 -10.23
C SER A 352 -0.43 12.48 -10.99
N LEU A 353 -1.49 12.02 -10.32
CA LEU A 353 -2.62 11.33 -10.96
C LEU A 353 -3.41 12.29 -11.85
N ASN A 354 -3.39 13.58 -11.55
CA ASN A 354 -4.17 14.56 -12.28
C ASN A 354 -3.69 14.67 -13.74
N GLY A 355 -4.59 14.38 -14.68
CA GLY A 355 -4.30 14.41 -16.12
C GLY A 355 -3.49 13.22 -16.65
N SER A 356 -3.12 12.23 -15.83
CA SER A 356 -2.37 11.05 -16.25
C SER A 356 -3.27 9.84 -16.50
N GLU A 357 -3.61 9.57 -17.76
CA GLU A 357 -4.50 8.45 -18.10
C GLU A 357 -3.93 7.07 -17.74
N PHE A 358 -2.62 6.87 -17.81
CA PHE A 358 -2.00 5.59 -17.45
C PHE A 358 -1.92 5.43 -15.93
N ALA A 359 -1.43 6.45 -15.22
CA ALA A 359 -1.32 6.38 -13.77
C ALA A 359 -2.70 6.29 -13.09
N GLY A 360 -3.69 7.02 -13.61
CA GLY A 360 -5.08 6.93 -13.15
C GLY A 360 -5.69 5.55 -13.40
N ALA A 361 -5.50 4.98 -14.60
CA ALA A 361 -5.96 3.62 -14.91
C ALA A 361 -5.32 2.58 -13.98
N ARG A 362 -3.99 2.62 -13.83
CA ARG A 362 -3.27 1.76 -12.88
C ARG A 362 -3.84 1.88 -11.47
N TYR A 363 -4.06 3.12 -11.03
CA TYR A 363 -4.57 3.43 -9.70
C TYR A 363 -5.96 2.83 -9.43
N PHE A 364 -6.95 3.12 -10.26
CA PHE A 364 -8.35 2.70 -10.05
C PHE A 364 -8.62 1.23 -10.40
N GLU A 365 -7.93 0.70 -11.39
CA GLU A 365 -8.21 -0.64 -11.92
C GLU A 365 -7.50 -1.75 -11.13
N ARG A 366 -6.48 -1.42 -10.33
CA ARG A 366 -5.67 -2.38 -9.56
C ARG A 366 -5.59 -2.03 -8.08
N PRO A 367 -6.73 -1.97 -7.39
CA PRO A 367 -6.82 -1.35 -6.07
C PRO A 367 -5.81 -1.91 -5.05
N ASN A 368 -5.66 -3.23 -4.98
CA ASN A 368 -4.74 -3.83 -3.99
C ASN A 368 -3.28 -3.47 -4.27
N LYS A 369 -2.87 -3.54 -5.54
CA LYS A 369 -1.50 -3.22 -5.95
C LYS A 369 -1.21 -1.73 -5.78
N SER A 370 -2.16 -0.87 -6.15
CA SER A 370 -2.06 0.59 -5.99
C SER A 370 -1.86 1.00 -4.53
N THR A 371 -2.54 0.34 -3.59
CA THR A 371 -2.33 0.57 -2.16
C THR A 371 -0.90 0.25 -1.75
N ILE A 372 -0.41 -0.96 -2.07
CA ILE A 372 0.95 -1.41 -1.71
C ILE A 372 2.03 -0.50 -2.30
N GLU A 373 1.85 -0.06 -3.55
CA GLU A 373 2.84 0.75 -4.29
C GLU A 373 2.80 2.25 -3.98
N ARG A 374 1.72 2.77 -3.38
CA ARG A 374 1.54 4.21 -3.16
C ARG A 374 1.64 4.63 -1.70
N THR A 375 0.98 3.89 -0.81
CA THR A 375 0.91 4.22 0.63
C THR A 375 1.46 3.11 1.51
N GLY A 376 1.44 1.89 0.99
CA GLY A 376 1.78 0.68 1.71
C GLY A 376 3.28 0.35 1.75
N PRO A 377 3.61 -0.91 2.01
CA PRO A 377 4.97 -1.32 2.36
C PRO A 377 5.99 -1.15 1.22
N ASN A 378 5.60 -1.30 -0.05
CA ASN A 378 6.53 -1.13 -1.16
C ASN A 378 6.91 0.34 -1.34
N ALA A 379 5.94 1.26 -1.22
CA ALA A 379 6.19 2.70 -1.25
C ALA A 379 7.16 3.11 -0.13
N LEU A 380 6.89 2.68 1.10
CA LEU A 380 7.73 3.00 2.25
C LEU A 380 9.15 2.44 2.11
N ARG A 381 9.28 1.19 1.65
CA ARG A 381 10.57 0.54 1.41
C ARG A 381 11.37 1.27 0.33
N GLU A 382 10.76 1.63 -0.80
CA GLU A 382 11.45 2.41 -1.83
C GLU A 382 11.89 3.77 -1.31
N HIS A 383 11.04 4.45 -0.54
CA HIS A 383 11.37 5.73 0.06
C HIS A 383 12.58 5.63 0.99
N ILE A 384 12.63 4.60 1.84
CA ILE A 384 13.78 4.32 2.71
C ILE A 384 15.03 4.00 1.89
N GLY A 385 14.91 3.20 0.83
CA GLY A 385 16.02 2.92 -0.08
C GLY A 385 16.58 4.18 -0.73
N GLY A 386 15.72 5.08 -1.18
CA GLY A 386 16.11 6.39 -1.70
C GLY A 386 16.78 7.28 -0.64
N PHE A 387 16.27 7.23 0.60
CA PHE A 387 16.84 7.98 1.73
C PHE A 387 18.25 7.49 2.09
N ILE A 388 18.46 6.16 2.11
CA ILE A 388 19.77 5.54 2.35
C ILE A 388 20.75 5.89 1.23
N ALA A 389 20.32 5.79 -0.04
CA ALA A 389 21.16 6.17 -1.18
C ALA A 389 21.58 7.65 -1.10
N LYS A 390 20.64 8.55 -0.78
CA LYS A 390 20.91 9.98 -0.61
C LYS A 390 21.89 10.25 0.52
N ALA A 391 21.81 9.51 1.62
CA ALA A 391 22.76 9.59 2.73
C ALA A 391 24.18 9.20 2.28
N ALA A 392 24.31 8.22 1.39
CA ALA A 392 25.59 7.85 0.78
C ALA A 392 26.07 8.82 -0.31
N GLY A 393 25.37 9.93 -0.58
CA GLY A 393 25.68 10.85 -1.68
C GLY A 393 25.31 10.30 -3.06
N GLN A 394 24.55 9.22 -3.12
CA GLN A 394 24.11 8.55 -4.34
C GLN A 394 22.68 8.99 -4.70
N SER A 395 22.38 8.97 -5.99
CA SER A 395 21.00 9.08 -6.48
C SER A 395 20.52 7.69 -6.86
N LYS A 396 19.46 7.21 -6.20
CA LYS A 396 18.77 6.01 -6.65
C LYS A 396 17.71 6.40 -7.66
N ALA A 397 17.84 5.91 -8.89
CA ALA A 397 16.77 6.04 -9.88
C ALA A 397 15.53 5.29 -9.38
N TYR A 398 14.35 5.89 -9.57
CA TYR A 398 13.08 5.22 -9.31
C TYR A 398 12.95 4.04 -10.27
N ASP A 399 12.89 2.83 -9.72
CA ASP A 399 12.74 1.61 -10.49
C ASP A 399 11.30 1.10 -10.37
N ALA A 400 10.55 1.21 -11.47
CA ALA A 400 9.18 0.73 -11.55
C ALA A 400 9.08 -0.80 -11.39
N LEU A 401 10.14 -1.55 -11.73
CA LEU A 401 10.22 -2.99 -11.53
C LEU A 401 10.37 -3.33 -10.04
N SER A 402 11.12 -2.50 -9.30
CA SER A 402 11.28 -2.63 -7.85
C SER A 402 9.96 -2.50 -7.07
N LEU A 403 8.99 -1.71 -7.55
CA LEU A 403 7.66 -1.63 -6.93
C LEU A 403 6.73 -2.81 -7.30
N ALA A 404 6.90 -3.32 -8.52
CA ALA A 404 6.09 -4.40 -9.07
C ALA A 404 6.50 -5.77 -8.49
N GLU A 405 7.79 -6.00 -8.33
CA GLU A 405 8.39 -7.25 -7.86
C GLU A 405 9.06 -7.06 -6.49
N ARG A 406 9.03 -8.10 -5.65
CA ARG A 406 9.70 -8.11 -4.33
C ARG A 406 11.24 -8.25 -4.50
N ILE A 407 11.87 -7.53 -5.43
CA ILE A 407 13.28 -7.68 -5.83
C ILE A 407 14.24 -7.00 -4.82
N TRP A 408 14.05 -7.23 -3.53
CA TRP A 408 15.02 -6.82 -2.52
C TRP A 408 15.51 -8.01 -1.73
N ASP A 409 15.74 -9.10 -2.45
CA ASP A 409 16.41 -10.28 -1.93
C ASP A 409 17.68 -9.85 -1.18
N LYS A 410 17.76 -10.24 0.09
CA LYS A 410 18.87 -9.89 0.99
C LYS A 410 20.19 -10.50 0.54
N ASP A 411 20.14 -11.55 -0.28
CA ASP A 411 21.31 -12.25 -0.79
C ASP A 411 21.90 -11.56 -2.04
N GLN A 412 21.23 -10.53 -2.56
CA GLN A 412 21.67 -9.78 -3.73
C GLN A 412 22.61 -8.62 -3.34
N PRO A 413 23.87 -8.58 -3.83
CA PRO A 413 24.86 -7.59 -3.42
C PRO A 413 24.44 -6.12 -3.63
N GLN A 414 23.61 -5.84 -4.63
CA GLN A 414 23.09 -4.48 -4.87
C GLN A 414 22.21 -3.95 -3.71
N ASN A 415 21.74 -4.82 -2.83
CA ASN A 415 20.87 -4.49 -1.70
C ASN A 415 21.63 -4.43 -0.35
N ASP A 416 22.94 -4.70 -0.33
CA ASP A 416 23.74 -4.81 0.90
C ASP A 416 23.69 -3.54 1.75
N ALA A 417 23.75 -2.36 1.12
CA ALA A 417 23.68 -1.09 1.83
C ALA A 417 22.32 -0.88 2.52
N PHE A 418 21.24 -1.29 1.87
CA PHE A 418 19.90 -1.21 2.43
C PHE A 418 19.76 -2.14 3.63
N TRP A 419 20.10 -3.41 3.47
CA TRP A 419 19.97 -4.40 4.54
C TRP A 419 20.92 -4.12 5.71
N SER A 420 22.12 -3.60 5.43
CA SER A 420 23.04 -3.13 6.47
C SER A 420 22.43 -1.97 7.27
N ALA A 421 21.82 -0.98 6.62
CA ALA A 421 21.15 0.13 7.29
C ALA A 421 19.89 -0.33 8.05
N MET A 422 19.14 -1.29 7.50
CA MET A 422 18.01 -1.92 8.17
C MET A 422 18.42 -2.56 9.48
N GLU A 423 19.32 -3.54 9.46
CA GLU A 423 19.73 -4.27 10.66
C GLU A 423 20.40 -3.36 11.70
N SER A 424 21.12 -2.34 11.25
CA SER A 424 21.84 -1.47 12.17
C SER A 424 21.01 -0.30 12.71
N HIS A 425 20.08 0.32 11.96
CA HIS A 425 19.47 1.60 12.33
C HIS A 425 17.94 1.68 12.17
N LEU A 426 17.33 0.88 11.29
CA LEU A 426 15.94 1.11 10.86
C LEU A 426 15.00 -0.05 11.19
N LYS A 427 15.51 -1.21 11.59
CA LYS A 427 14.69 -2.36 11.98
C LYS A 427 14.08 -2.13 13.36
N PHE A 428 12.77 -2.36 13.45
CA PHE A 428 12.08 -2.41 14.73
C PHE A 428 12.62 -3.61 15.54
N PRO A 429 13.03 -3.44 16.81
CA PRO A 429 13.58 -4.53 17.61
C PRO A 429 12.64 -5.73 17.74
N MET A 430 13.19 -6.94 17.65
CA MET A 430 12.43 -8.18 17.85
C MET A 430 11.98 -8.35 19.30
N GLY A 431 10.95 -9.17 19.53
CA GLY A 431 10.51 -9.55 20.88
C GLY A 431 9.48 -8.63 21.52
N TYR A 432 9.05 -7.56 20.84
CA TYR A 432 7.96 -6.69 21.31
C TYR A 432 6.59 -7.04 20.75
N VAL A 433 6.55 -7.52 19.51
CA VAL A 433 5.31 -7.76 18.77
C VAL A 433 5.41 -9.09 18.05
N ASN A 434 4.32 -9.86 18.09
CA ASN A 434 4.13 -11.04 17.27
C ASN A 434 3.31 -10.66 16.04
N PHE A 435 3.86 -10.93 14.85
CA PHE A 435 3.16 -10.74 13.57
C PHE A 435 2.21 -11.89 13.26
N GLU A 436 2.49 -13.11 13.72
CA GLU A 436 1.74 -14.32 13.39
C GLU A 436 0.52 -14.50 14.31
N THR A 437 -0.52 -13.68 14.13
CA THR A 437 -1.81 -13.79 14.84
C THR A 437 -2.88 -14.42 13.94
N GLU A 438 -3.86 -15.14 14.52
CA GLU A 438 -5.00 -15.69 13.76
C GLU A 438 -5.83 -14.59 13.06
N GLU A 439 -5.90 -13.38 13.64
CA GLU A 439 -6.58 -12.23 13.04
C GLU A 439 -5.80 -11.70 11.84
N GLN A 440 -4.47 -11.57 11.93
CA GLN A 440 -3.63 -11.22 10.78
C GLN A 440 -3.75 -12.26 9.66
N GLN A 441 -3.94 -13.54 10.02
CA GLN A 441 -4.18 -14.59 9.03
C GLN A 441 -5.48 -14.42 8.23
N ASN A 442 -6.43 -13.64 8.73
CA ASN A 442 -7.72 -13.35 8.09
C ASN A 442 -7.87 -11.85 7.73
N SER A 443 -6.83 -11.05 7.93
CA SER A 443 -6.86 -9.59 7.72
C SER A 443 -6.97 -9.25 6.24
N ALA A 444 -7.68 -8.15 5.94
CA ALA A 444 -7.95 -7.69 4.58
C ALA A 444 -6.67 -7.46 3.76
N THR A 445 -5.53 -7.18 4.41
CA THR A 445 -4.22 -6.99 3.78
C THR A 445 -3.55 -8.30 3.37
N LYS A 446 -3.88 -9.44 3.97
CA LYS A 446 -3.31 -10.75 3.60
C LYS A 446 -3.87 -11.27 2.27
N ASP A 447 -5.12 -10.94 1.95
CA ASP A 447 -5.74 -11.17 0.63
C ASP A 447 -5.15 -10.26 -0.47
N MET A 448 -4.39 -9.22 -0.09
CA MET A 448 -3.73 -8.29 -1.02
C MET A 448 -2.30 -8.71 -1.38
N ALA A 449 -1.72 -9.70 -0.70
CA ALA A 449 -0.29 -10.06 -0.72
C ALA A 449 0.09 -11.22 -1.63
#